data_AF-A0A378FSR6-F1
#
_entry.id   AF-A0A378FSR6-F1
#
_cell.length_a   1.000
_cell.length_b   1.000
_cell.length_c   1.000
_cell.angle_alpha   90.00
_cell.angle_beta   90.00
_cell.angle_gamma   90.00
#
_symmetry.space_group_name_H-M   'P 1'
#
loop_
_entity.id
_entity.type
_entity.pdbx_description
1 polymer ?
#
loop_
_entity_poly.entity_id
_entity_poly.type
_entity_poly.pdbx_seq_one_letter_code
_entity_poly.pdbx_strand_id
1 'polypeptide(L)' 'MSNISRQAYADMFGPTVGDKVRLADTELWIEVEDD' A
#
# COMPACT_ATOMS: atom_id res chain seq x y z
N MET A 1 -9.46 1.90 -21.54
CA MET A 1 -9.12 1.34 -20.22
C MET A 1 -8.89 2.51 -19.29
N SER A 2 -9.74 2.69 -18.29
CA SER A 2 -9.60 3.73 -17.27
C SER A 2 -8.45 3.35 -16.35
N ASN A 3 -7.27 3.93 -16.58
CA ASN A 3 -6.13 3.78 -15.69
C ASN A 3 -6.42 4.54 -14.40
N ILE A 4 -6.81 3.82 -13.35
CA ILE A 4 -6.80 4.37 -11.99
C ILE A 4 -5.33 4.58 -11.59
N SER A 5 -5.02 5.75 -11.03
CA SER A 5 -3.69 5.99 -10.49
C SER A 5 -3.49 5.11 -9.25
N ARG A 6 -2.28 4.56 -9.07
CA ARG A 6 -1.92 3.72 -7.92
C ARG A 6 -2.28 4.38 -6.57
N GLN A 7 -2.18 5.72 -6.51
CA GLN A 7 -2.59 6.53 -5.36
C GLN A 7 -4.08 6.40 -5.05
N ALA A 8 -4.95 6.54 -6.05
CA ALA A 8 -6.39 6.44 -5.86
C ALA A 8 -6.84 5.02 -5.49
N TYR A 9 -6.12 3.99 -5.95
CA TYR A 9 -6.34 2.61 -5.53
C TYR A 9 -5.99 2.41 -4.05
N ALA A 10 -4.80 2.88 -3.63
CA ALA A 10 -4.34 2.76 -2.25
C ALA A 10 -5.26 3.49 -1.25
N ASP A 11 -5.81 4.65 -1.64
CA ASP A 11 -6.73 5.41 -0.79
C ASP A 11 -8.11 4.73 -0.64
N MET A 12 -8.57 3.96 -1.64
CA MET A 12 -9.87 3.28 -1.61
C MET A 12 -9.81 1.88 -1.00
N PHE A 13 -8.73 1.14 -1.25
CA PHE A 13 -8.63 -0.29 -0.94
C PHE A 13 -7.48 -0.65 0.00
N GLY A 14 -6.58 0.28 0.28
CA GLY A 14 -5.37 0.03 1.05
C GLY A 14 -4.18 -0.38 0.17
N PRO A 15 -3.00 -0.54 0.79
CA PRO A 15 -1.77 -0.94 0.11
C PRO A 15 -1.90 -2.34 -0.49
N THR A 16 -1.23 -2.58 -1.63
CA THR A 16 -1.18 -3.88 -2.33
C THR A 16 0.26 -4.41 -2.35
N VAL A 17 0.47 -5.58 -2.98
CA VAL A 17 1.77 -6.26 -3.06
C VAL A 17 2.90 -5.31 -3.48
N GLY A 18 3.98 -5.32 -2.70
CA GLY A 18 5.16 -4.47 -2.86
C GLY A 18 5.05 -3.07 -2.23
N ASP A 19 3.91 -2.69 -1.67
CA ASP A 19 3.79 -1.45 -0.90
C ASP A 19 4.33 -1.65 0.52
N LYS A 20 4.96 -0.59 1.07
CA LYS A 20 5.55 -0.59 2.41
C LYS A 20 4.77 0.31 3.35
N VAL A 21 4.42 -0.23 4.52
CA VAL A 21 3.66 0.49 5.54
C VAL A 21 4.50 0.59 6.81
N ARG A 22 4.50 1.78 7.41
CA ARG A 22 5.13 2.01 8.72
C ARG A 22 4.18 1.55 9.83
N LEU A 23 4.70 0.76 10.77
CA LEU A 23 3.93 0.31 11.93
C LEU A 23 3.81 1.44 12.95
N ALA A 24 2.71 2.19 12.85
CA ALA A 24 2.39 3.31 13.72
C ALA A 24 3.56 4.30 13.83
N ASP A 25 3.94 4.67 15.04
CA ASP A 25 5.03 5.60 15.36
C ASP A 25 6.39 4.91 15.50
N THR A 26 6.47 3.59 15.32
CA THR A 26 7.74 2.84 15.40
C THR A 26 8.60 3.06 14.15
N GLU A 27 9.87 2.63 14.19
CA GLU A 27 10.75 2.61 13.01
C GLU A 27 10.61 1.33 12.18
N LEU A 28 9.59 0.51 12.44
CA LEU A 28 9.36 -0.75 11.75
C LEU A 28 8.57 -0.53 10.46
N TRP A 29 9.06 -1.13 9.38
CA TRP A 29 8.43 -1.14 8.06
C TRP A 29 8.03 -2.58 7.71
N ILE A 30 6.80 -2.75 7.23
CA ILE A 30 6.29 -4.02 6.73
C ILE A 30 5.99 -3.90 5.24
N GLU A 31 6.22 -4.98 4.48
CA GLU A 31 5.97 -5.08 3.05
C GLU A 31 4.83 -6.08 2.83
N VAL A 32 3.90 -5.75 1.93
CA VAL A 32 2.84 -6.68 1.53
C VAL A 32 3.46 -7.68 0.54
N GLU A 33 3.58 -8.95 0.94
CA GLU A 33 4.26 -10.00 0.16
C GLU A 33 3.35 -10.69 -0.87
N ASP A 34 2.06 -10.81 -0.58
CA ASP A 34 1.05 -11.41 -1.45
C ASP A 34 -0.33 -10.77 -1.15
N ASP A 35 -1.24 -10.76 -2.14
CA ASP A 35 -2.61 -10.21 -2.01
C ASP A 35 -3.59 -11.30 -1.55
#